data_AF-A0A4U7DPK2-F1
#
_entry.id   AF-A0A4U7DPK2-F1
#
_cell.length_a   1.000
_cell.length_b   1.000
_cell.length_c   1.000
_cell.angle_alpha   90.00
_cell.angle_beta   90.00
_cell.angle_gamma   90.00
#
_symmetry.space_group_name_H-M   'P 1'
#
loop_
_entity.id
_entity.type
_entity.pdbx_description
1 polymer ?
#
loop_
_entity_poly.entity_id
_entity_poly.type
_entity_poly.pdbx_seq_one_letter_code
_entity_poly.pdbx_strand_id
1 'polypeptide(L)'
;CAQQRALRSAAPFGGAPLDRDTIGLSGAVGALLASPHRPTLLEPDGVELGVHRHTDTPVVVDPFARENGYATFTVGDPGSGKSFSAKQRFIRSVAHHEDRIGVILEPLNDWAGVAEALDAQRITVGGTLGINPLEITPPTDQSREQLGTDASPLTEKQERVSSFLANFFAQRGISLGDRRTTLEVAIEVAYRNAGITEDVTTHD
;
A
#
# COMPACT_ATOMS: atom_id res chain seq x y z
N CYS A 1 36.72 -28.54 -15.26
CA CYS A 1 38.06 -27.95 -14.98
C CYS A 1 38.40 -28.12 -13.49
N ALA A 2 39.67 -28.23 -13.09
CA ALA A 2 40.08 -28.47 -11.70
C ALA A 2 39.56 -27.40 -10.72
N GLN A 3 39.51 -26.14 -11.16
CA GLN A 3 38.97 -25.00 -10.41
C GLN A 3 37.49 -25.16 -10.04
N GLN A 4 36.68 -25.76 -10.91
CA GLN A 4 35.25 -26.02 -10.67
C GLN A 4 35.03 -27.13 -9.63
N ARG A 5 35.95 -28.11 -9.56
CA ARG A 5 35.93 -29.15 -8.52
C ARG A 5 36.33 -28.60 -7.15
N ALA A 6 37.34 -27.72 -7.11
CA ALA A 6 37.75 -27.02 -5.90
C ALA A 6 36.65 -26.08 -5.35
N LEU A 7 35.89 -25.43 -6.23
CA LEU A 7 34.76 -24.59 -5.80
C LEU A 7 33.61 -25.43 -5.21
N ARG A 8 33.35 -26.62 -5.78
CA ARG A 8 32.35 -27.57 -5.25
C ARG A 8 32.76 -28.20 -3.91
N SER A 9 34.06 -28.42 -3.67
CA SER A 9 34.56 -28.95 -2.39
C SER A 9 34.44 -27.96 -1.23
N ALA A 10 34.34 -26.66 -1.53
CA ALA A 10 34.09 -25.62 -0.54
C ALA A 10 32.61 -25.44 -0.20
N ALA A 11 31.70 -26.18 -0.86
CA ALA A 11 30.27 -26.10 -0.59
C ALA A 11 29.90 -26.88 0.70
N PRO A 12 28.90 -26.43 1.47
CA PRO A 12 28.54 -27.03 2.76
C PRO A 12 28.14 -28.51 2.68
N PHE A 13 27.70 -28.98 1.49
CA PHE A 13 27.28 -30.36 1.23
C PHE A 13 28.14 -31.04 0.15
N GLY A 14 29.25 -30.44 -0.25
CA GLY A 14 30.16 -31.00 -1.25
C GLY A 14 31.06 -32.06 -0.64
N GLY A 15 30.99 -33.31 -1.13
CA GLY A 15 32.01 -34.31 -0.81
C GLY A 15 33.39 -33.88 -1.31
N ALA A 16 34.47 -34.38 -0.69
CA ALA A 16 35.85 -34.07 -1.06
C ALA A 16 36.23 -34.72 -2.42
N PRO A 17 36.20 -33.99 -3.55
CA PRO A 17 36.47 -34.54 -4.87
C PRO A 17 37.96 -34.43 -5.24
N LEU A 18 38.78 -33.97 -4.31
CA LEU A 18 40.21 -33.73 -4.43
C LEU A 18 40.88 -34.49 -3.29
N ASP A 19 41.79 -35.39 -3.64
CA ASP A 19 42.61 -36.17 -2.71
C ASP A 19 43.79 -35.32 -2.20
N ARG A 20 43.47 -34.15 -1.65
CA ARG A 20 44.43 -33.17 -1.11
C ARG A 20 43.79 -32.38 0.01
N ASP A 21 44.37 -32.51 1.19
CA ASP A 21 44.02 -31.71 2.37
C ASP A 21 45.01 -30.57 2.54
N THR A 22 44.50 -29.39 2.88
CA THR A 22 45.30 -28.23 3.27
C THR A 22 44.71 -27.63 4.53
N ILE A 23 45.57 -27.15 5.43
CA ILE A 23 45.11 -26.45 6.63
C ILE A 23 44.54 -25.10 6.21
N GLY A 24 43.24 -24.92 6.38
CA GLY A 24 42.59 -23.63 6.20
C GLY A 24 43.04 -22.67 7.30
N LEU A 25 43.62 -21.53 6.92
CA LEU A 25 43.88 -20.44 7.86
C LEU A 25 42.55 -19.96 8.46
N SER A 26 42.58 -19.46 9.69
CA SER A 26 41.37 -18.99 10.40
C SER A 26 40.51 -18.02 9.58
N GLY A 27 41.13 -17.20 8.73
CA GLY A 27 40.43 -16.31 7.78
C GLY A 27 39.66 -17.03 6.67
N ALA A 28 40.13 -18.19 6.18
CA ALA A 28 39.43 -18.98 5.17
C ALA A 28 38.20 -19.69 5.76
N VAL A 29 38.31 -20.20 7.00
CA VAL A 29 37.17 -20.72 7.76
C VAL A 29 36.18 -19.58 8.07
N GLY A 30 36.68 -18.41 8.45
CA GLY A 30 35.87 -17.20 8.65
C GLY A 30 35.10 -16.78 7.39
N ALA A 31 35.71 -16.85 6.20
CA ALA A 31 35.05 -16.51 4.94
C ALA A 31 33.95 -17.52 4.54
N LEU A 32 34.17 -18.82 4.79
CA LEU A 32 33.16 -19.87 4.58
C LEU A 32 31.98 -19.74 5.54
N LEU A 33 32.26 -19.36 6.80
CA LEU A 33 31.26 -19.17 7.85
C LEU A 33 30.69 -17.75 7.90
N ALA A 34 31.18 -16.80 7.11
CA ALA A 34 30.61 -15.46 7.00
C ALA A 34 29.27 -15.48 6.22
N SER A 35 29.03 -16.53 5.43
CA SER A 35 27.87 -16.64 4.55
C SER A 35 26.49 -16.89 5.20
N PRO A 36 26.32 -17.43 6.43
CA PRO A 36 24.99 -17.69 6.99
C PRO A 36 24.54 -16.70 8.08
N HIS A 37 25.28 -15.61 8.36
CA HIS A 37 24.85 -14.62 9.35
C HIS A 37 23.72 -13.73 8.78
N ARG A 38 22.48 -14.25 8.80
CA ARG A 38 21.20 -13.59 8.43
C ARG A 38 20.95 -12.35 9.32
N PRO A 39 20.37 -11.26 8.77
CA PRO A 39 19.01 -11.28 8.21
C PRO A 39 18.98 -10.85 6.75
N THR A 40 18.77 -11.81 5.87
CA THR A 40 18.13 -11.51 4.59
C THR A 40 16.64 -11.66 4.81
N LEU A 41 15.95 -10.52 4.96
CA LEU A 41 14.50 -10.51 4.93
C LEU A 41 14.10 -10.80 3.49
N LEU A 42 13.82 -12.08 3.20
CA LEU A 42 13.37 -12.57 1.90
C LEU A 42 12.05 -13.29 2.11
N GLU A 43 10.97 -12.58 1.89
CA GLU A 43 9.63 -13.13 1.97
C GLU A 43 9.22 -13.69 0.59
N PRO A 44 8.68 -14.93 0.50
CA PRO A 44 8.43 -15.61 -0.78
C PRO A 44 7.55 -14.85 -1.77
N ASP A 45 6.48 -14.20 -1.29
CA ASP A 45 5.55 -13.37 -2.09
C ASP A 45 5.84 -11.87 -1.92
N GLY A 46 7.08 -11.54 -1.56
CA GLY A 46 7.48 -10.18 -1.28
C GLY A 46 7.96 -9.40 -2.50
N VAL A 47 7.93 -8.08 -2.37
CA VAL A 47 8.56 -7.16 -3.32
C VAL A 47 9.84 -6.59 -2.74
N GLU A 48 10.85 -6.42 -3.59
CA GLU A 48 12.10 -5.79 -3.17
C GLU A 48 11.84 -4.35 -2.70
N LEU A 49 12.25 -4.04 -1.47
CA LEU A 49 12.23 -2.68 -0.90
C LEU A 49 13.55 -1.95 -1.13
N GLY A 50 14.65 -2.68 -1.20
CA GLY A 50 15.99 -2.16 -1.41
C GLY A 50 17.05 -3.21 -1.12
N VAL A 51 18.26 -2.75 -0.80
CA VAL A 51 19.40 -3.61 -0.50
C VAL A 51 19.93 -3.36 0.90
N HIS A 52 20.40 -4.42 1.54
CA HIS A 52 21.04 -4.33 2.85
C HIS A 52 22.40 -3.64 2.72
N ARG A 53 22.64 -2.60 3.52
CA ARG A 53 23.80 -1.69 3.40
C ARG A 53 25.17 -2.36 3.43
N HIS A 54 25.32 -3.48 4.14
CA HIS A 54 26.63 -4.10 4.38
C HIS A 54 26.89 -5.36 3.58
N THR A 55 25.84 -5.97 3.02
CA THR A 55 25.92 -7.27 2.34
C THR A 55 25.42 -7.20 0.91
N ASP A 56 24.91 -6.03 0.48
CA ASP A 56 24.27 -5.77 -0.81
C ASP A 56 23.19 -6.79 -1.18
N THR A 57 22.66 -7.49 -0.18
CA THR A 57 21.64 -8.51 -0.38
C THR A 57 20.27 -7.84 -0.45
N PRO A 58 19.38 -8.25 -1.36
CA PRO A 58 18.06 -7.66 -1.45
C PRO A 58 17.26 -7.86 -0.16
N VAL A 59 16.43 -6.87 0.16
CA VAL A 59 15.42 -6.88 1.21
C VAL A 59 14.07 -6.99 0.52
N VAL A 60 13.42 -8.15 0.64
CA VAL A 60 12.17 -8.50 -0.06
C VAL A 60 11.09 -8.74 0.99
N VAL A 61 10.01 -7.97 0.88
CA VAL A 61 8.94 -7.91 1.89
C VAL A 61 7.59 -8.01 1.21
N ASP A 62 6.77 -8.94 1.65
CA ASP A 62 5.35 -9.05 1.34
C ASP A 62 4.57 -8.08 2.24
N PRO A 63 4.04 -6.99 1.67
CA PRO A 63 3.30 -6.03 2.47
C PRO A 63 1.98 -6.61 3.00
N PHE A 64 1.44 -7.70 2.44
CA PHE A 64 0.13 -8.25 2.79
C PHE A 64 0.19 -9.37 3.84
N ALA A 65 1.30 -10.10 3.95
CA ALA A 65 1.49 -11.14 4.98
C ALA A 65 1.78 -10.54 6.37
N ARG A 66 0.96 -9.63 6.89
CA ARG A 66 1.14 -8.92 8.18
C ARG A 66 0.02 -9.27 9.16
N GLU A 67 0.36 -9.54 10.42
CA GLU A 67 -0.63 -9.88 11.46
C GLU A 67 -1.57 -8.72 11.82
N ASN A 68 -1.07 -7.48 11.81
CA ASN A 68 -1.80 -6.29 12.27
C ASN A 68 -2.17 -5.32 11.14
N GLY A 69 -2.35 -5.84 9.92
CA GLY A 69 -2.64 -5.06 8.73
C GLY A 69 -1.41 -4.57 7.96
N TYR A 70 -1.65 -4.15 6.71
CA TYR A 70 -0.63 -3.88 5.69
C TYR A 70 -0.36 -2.39 5.44
N ALA A 71 -0.88 -1.51 6.30
CA ALA A 71 -0.68 -0.08 6.18
C ALA A 71 0.81 0.28 6.33
N THR A 72 1.31 1.12 5.43
CA THR A 72 2.69 1.62 5.48
C THR A 72 2.69 3.12 5.54
N PHE A 73 3.49 3.68 6.46
CA PHE A 73 3.80 5.10 6.53
C PHE A 73 5.27 5.35 6.14
N THR A 74 5.53 6.33 5.26
CA THR A 74 6.88 6.67 4.80
C THR A 74 7.18 8.13 5.12
N VAL A 75 8.30 8.38 5.80
CA VAL A 75 8.76 9.71 6.25
C VAL A 75 10.18 9.95 5.78
N GLY A 76 10.52 11.21 5.50
CA GLY A 76 11.87 11.63 5.12
C GLY A 76 11.89 13.10 4.72
N ASP A 77 13.07 13.70 4.67
CA ASP A 77 13.26 15.09 4.28
C ASP A 77 13.06 15.31 2.77
N PRO A 78 12.74 16.54 2.32
CA PRO A 78 12.78 16.86 0.89
C PRO A 78 14.10 16.43 0.25
N GLY A 79 14.04 15.74 -0.89
CA GLY A 79 15.23 15.19 -1.56
C GLY A 79 15.74 13.84 -1.04
N SER A 80 15.17 13.28 0.04
CA SER A 80 15.61 11.99 0.60
C SER A 80 15.19 10.74 -0.21
N GLY A 81 14.56 10.93 -1.38
CA GLY A 81 14.11 9.82 -2.23
C GLY A 81 12.74 9.22 -1.90
N LYS A 82 11.90 9.86 -1.06
CA LYS A 82 10.55 9.36 -0.70
C LYS A 82 9.69 9.01 -1.93
N SER A 83 9.57 9.93 -2.88
CA SER A 83 8.73 9.72 -4.07
C SER A 83 9.32 8.64 -4.98
N PHE A 84 10.66 8.55 -5.06
CA PHE A 84 11.33 7.51 -5.84
C PHE A 84 11.05 6.12 -5.25
N SER A 85 11.26 5.94 -3.94
CA SER A 85 11.00 4.66 -3.28
C SER A 85 9.52 4.27 -3.30
N ALA A 86 8.60 5.24 -3.12
CA ALA A 86 7.17 5.00 -3.20
C ALA A 86 6.74 4.50 -4.60
N LYS A 87 7.21 5.14 -5.68
CA LYS A 87 6.94 4.72 -7.06
C LYS A 87 7.49 3.33 -7.36
N GLN A 88 8.75 3.09 -6.98
CA GLN A 88 9.39 1.79 -7.19
C GLN A 88 8.63 0.67 -6.45
N ARG A 89 8.25 0.90 -5.19
CA ARG A 89 7.47 -0.05 -4.42
C ARG A 89 6.08 -0.28 -5.02
N PHE A 90 5.41 0.78 -5.46
CA PHE A 90 4.10 0.67 -6.10
C PHE A 90 4.17 -0.18 -7.38
N ILE A 91 5.09 0.14 -8.29
CA ILE A 91 5.29 -0.59 -9.55
C ILE A 91 5.59 -2.06 -9.27
N ARG A 92 6.53 -2.35 -8.36
CA ARG A 92 6.87 -3.73 -7.99
C ARG A 92 5.68 -4.46 -7.39
N SER A 93 4.89 -3.77 -6.57
CA SER A 93 3.69 -4.33 -5.96
C SER A 93 2.68 -4.77 -7.01
N VAL A 94 2.29 -3.87 -7.92
CA VAL A 94 1.29 -4.18 -8.96
C VAL A 94 1.82 -5.17 -10.00
N ALA A 95 3.12 -5.15 -10.30
CA ALA A 95 3.72 -6.09 -11.26
C ALA A 95 3.90 -7.51 -10.68
N HIS A 96 3.98 -7.66 -9.35
CA HIS A 96 4.18 -8.96 -8.71
C HIS A 96 2.90 -9.83 -8.74
N HIS A 97 1.71 -9.23 -8.76
CA HIS A 97 0.44 -9.98 -8.81
C HIS A 97 -0.51 -9.36 -9.82
N GLU A 98 -0.97 -10.15 -10.78
CA GLU A 98 -1.91 -9.72 -11.83
C GLU A 98 -3.24 -9.21 -11.26
N ASP A 99 -3.68 -9.76 -10.12
CA ASP A 99 -4.92 -9.37 -9.45
C ASP A 99 -4.80 -8.08 -8.61
N ARG A 100 -3.60 -7.46 -8.55
CA ARG A 100 -3.38 -6.32 -7.66
C ARG A 100 -3.76 -4.99 -8.30
N ILE A 101 -4.86 -4.40 -7.80
CA ILE A 101 -5.30 -3.07 -8.18
C ILE A 101 -4.46 -2.01 -7.44
N GLY A 102 -3.76 -1.16 -8.20
CA GLY A 102 -3.04 -0.02 -7.67
C GLY A 102 -3.82 1.29 -7.84
N VAL A 103 -4.09 1.99 -6.74
CA VAL A 103 -4.74 3.32 -6.75
C VAL A 103 -3.80 4.35 -6.12
N ILE A 104 -3.62 5.48 -6.80
CA ILE A 104 -2.76 6.58 -6.34
C ILE A 104 -3.57 7.88 -6.29
N LEU A 105 -3.54 8.53 -5.13
CA LEU A 105 -4.09 9.87 -4.91
C LEU A 105 -2.92 10.87 -4.88
N GLU A 106 -2.72 11.62 -5.96
CA GLU A 106 -1.58 12.53 -6.12
C GLU A 106 -2.06 13.96 -6.46
N PRO A 107 -1.71 14.97 -5.64
CA PRO A 107 -2.07 16.36 -5.93
C PRO A 107 -1.08 17.11 -6.84
N LEU A 108 0.19 16.70 -6.95
CA LEU A 108 1.27 17.46 -7.62
C LEU A 108 1.65 16.94 -9.02
N ASN A 109 0.88 16.02 -9.59
CA ASN A 109 1.14 15.39 -10.89
C ASN A 109 2.49 14.65 -11.01
N ASP A 110 3.13 14.35 -9.88
CA ASP A 110 4.43 13.66 -9.82
C ASP A 110 4.37 12.22 -10.36
N TRP A 111 3.18 11.63 -10.48
CA TRP A 111 2.98 10.25 -10.90
C TRP A 111 2.60 10.08 -12.38
N ALA A 112 2.52 11.17 -13.15
CA ALA A 112 2.10 11.12 -14.56
C ALA A 112 2.92 10.13 -15.39
N GLY A 113 4.25 10.13 -15.24
CA GLY A 113 5.12 9.21 -15.98
C GLY A 113 4.95 7.75 -15.57
N VAL A 114 4.62 7.47 -14.30
CA VAL A 114 4.31 6.09 -13.85
C VAL A 114 2.98 5.64 -14.41
N ALA A 115 1.97 6.52 -14.41
CA ALA A 115 0.67 6.24 -14.99
C ALA A 115 0.78 5.94 -16.49
N GLU A 116 1.58 6.71 -17.24
CA GLU A 116 1.85 6.46 -18.66
C GLU A 116 2.57 5.12 -18.88
N ALA A 117 3.61 4.82 -18.09
CA ALA A 117 4.35 3.55 -18.24
C ALA A 117 3.52 2.30 -17.94
N LEU A 118 2.47 2.43 -17.11
CA LEU A 118 1.59 1.33 -16.73
C LEU A 118 0.25 1.34 -17.50
N ASP A 119 0.09 2.22 -18.49
CA ASP A 119 -1.18 2.47 -19.19
C ASP A 119 -2.36 2.67 -18.23
N ALA A 120 -2.11 3.38 -17.13
CA ALA A 120 -3.07 3.55 -16.05
C ALA A 120 -4.13 4.59 -16.39
N GLN A 121 -5.37 4.34 -15.96
CA GLN A 121 -6.45 5.30 -16.07
C GLN A 121 -6.17 6.54 -15.20
N ARG A 122 -6.09 7.71 -15.84
CA ARG A 122 -5.91 9.00 -15.14
C ARG A 122 -7.25 9.70 -14.99
N ILE A 123 -7.69 9.88 -13.75
CA ILE A 123 -8.92 10.60 -13.42
C ILE A 123 -8.51 11.92 -12.74
N THR A 124 -8.72 13.04 -13.44
CA THR A 124 -8.52 14.36 -12.84
C THR A 124 -9.80 14.81 -12.17
N VAL A 125 -9.75 14.92 -10.84
CA VAL A 125 -10.88 15.41 -10.03
C VAL A 125 -10.78 16.93 -9.91
N GLY A 126 -11.83 17.63 -10.34
CA GLY A 126 -11.88 19.09 -10.45
C GLY A 126 -12.15 19.56 -11.88
N GLY A 127 -12.60 20.81 -12.03
CA GLY A 127 -13.02 21.34 -13.33
C GLY A 127 -14.32 20.72 -13.82
N THR A 128 -14.26 19.89 -14.88
CA THR A 128 -15.42 19.27 -15.52
C THR A 128 -15.87 17.96 -14.88
N LEU A 129 -15.04 17.34 -14.04
CA LEU A 129 -15.36 16.11 -13.33
C LEU A 129 -15.40 16.38 -11.82
N GLY A 130 -16.60 16.30 -11.24
CA GLY A 130 -16.83 16.40 -9.79
C GLY A 130 -17.14 15.03 -9.20
N ILE A 131 -16.70 14.80 -7.96
CA ILE A 131 -17.17 13.68 -7.15
C ILE A 131 -18.34 14.20 -6.32
N ASN A 132 -19.48 13.50 -6.34
CA ASN A 132 -20.63 13.88 -5.53
C ASN A 132 -20.45 13.37 -4.08
N PRO A 133 -20.19 14.24 -3.09
CA PRO A 133 -20.04 13.78 -1.71
C PRO A 133 -21.32 13.16 -1.14
N LEU A 134 -22.50 13.48 -1.69
CA LEU A 134 -23.81 12.92 -1.29
C LEU A 134 -24.10 11.54 -1.92
N GLU A 135 -23.27 11.06 -2.86
CA GLU A 135 -23.49 9.78 -3.53
C GLU A 135 -23.38 8.62 -2.54
N ILE A 136 -24.41 7.79 -2.45
CA ILE A 136 -24.44 6.60 -1.60
C ILE A 136 -24.60 5.37 -2.48
N THR A 137 -23.72 4.40 -2.26
CA THR A 137 -23.73 3.14 -2.99
C THR A 137 -24.10 2.04 -2.01
N PRO A 138 -24.86 1.01 -2.43
CA PRO A 138 -25.25 -0.05 -1.53
C PRO A 138 -23.99 -0.77 -1.06
N PRO A 139 -23.90 -1.13 0.25
CA PRO A 139 -22.76 -1.87 0.77
C PRO A 139 -22.59 -3.18 -0.01
N THR A 140 -21.34 -3.52 -0.30
CA THR A 140 -21.00 -4.84 -0.88
C THR A 140 -21.44 -5.97 0.05
N ASP A 141 -21.66 -7.17 -0.49
CA ASP A 141 -22.10 -8.32 0.32
C ASP A 141 -21.11 -8.63 1.47
N GLN A 142 -19.80 -8.50 1.23
CA GLN A 142 -18.78 -8.63 2.27
C GLN A 142 -18.88 -7.55 3.35
N SER A 143 -19.21 -6.31 2.96
CA SER A 143 -19.44 -5.23 3.93
C SER A 143 -20.71 -5.46 4.73
N ARG A 144 -21.77 -6.04 4.14
CA ARG A 144 -23.03 -6.37 4.83
C ARG A 144 -22.83 -7.42 5.92
N GLU A 145 -21.95 -8.38 5.72
CA GLU A 145 -21.62 -9.40 6.74
C GLU A 145 -20.82 -8.83 7.92
N GLN A 146 -20.05 -7.75 7.70
CA GLN A 146 -19.24 -7.09 8.73
C GLN A 146 -19.99 -5.98 9.45
N LEU A 147 -20.97 -5.36 8.80
CA LEU A 147 -21.90 -4.42 9.42
C LEU A 147 -22.74 -5.20 10.43
N GLY A 148 -22.57 -4.90 11.72
CA GLY A 148 -23.45 -5.45 12.76
C GLY A 148 -24.90 -5.13 12.45
N THR A 149 -25.84 -5.93 12.98
CA THR A 149 -27.29 -5.82 12.72
C THR A 149 -27.89 -4.42 12.95
N ASP A 150 -27.18 -3.54 13.66
CA ASP A 150 -27.62 -2.18 14.01
C ASP A 150 -26.92 -1.06 13.19
N ALA A 151 -26.05 -1.39 12.24
CA ALA A 151 -25.35 -0.38 11.44
C ALA A 151 -26.24 0.15 10.31
N SER A 152 -26.49 1.47 10.29
CA SER A 152 -27.23 2.16 9.23
C SER A 152 -26.27 2.76 8.20
N PRO A 153 -26.19 2.22 6.97
CA PRO A 153 -25.33 2.78 5.92
C PRO A 153 -25.68 4.22 5.56
N LEU A 154 -26.97 4.57 5.64
CA LEU A 154 -27.46 5.93 5.37
C LEU A 154 -26.98 6.90 6.45
N THR A 155 -27.14 6.56 7.73
CA THR A 155 -26.69 7.40 8.85
C THR A 155 -25.19 7.64 8.78
N GLU A 156 -24.39 6.59 8.60
CA GLU A 156 -22.93 6.75 8.44
C GLU A 156 -22.58 7.64 7.24
N LYS A 157 -23.32 7.52 6.13
CA LYS A 157 -23.10 8.36 4.96
C LYS A 157 -23.43 9.82 5.27
N GLN A 158 -24.53 10.10 5.97
CA GLN A 158 -24.89 11.46 6.39
C GLN A 158 -23.82 12.07 7.30
N GLU A 159 -23.25 11.30 8.24
CA GLU A 159 -22.14 11.74 9.09
C GLU A 159 -20.86 12.05 8.29
N ARG A 160 -20.52 11.19 7.31
CA ARG A 160 -19.40 11.42 6.38
C ARG A 160 -19.59 12.71 5.57
N VAL A 161 -20.81 12.97 5.08
CA VAL A 161 -21.15 14.20 4.36
C VAL A 161 -21.06 15.43 5.26
N SER A 162 -21.60 15.35 6.47
CA SER A 162 -21.54 16.44 7.45
C SER A 162 -20.08 16.81 7.76
N SER A 163 -19.23 15.80 7.96
CA SER A 163 -17.79 15.98 8.19
C SER A 163 -17.08 16.60 6.98
N PHE A 164 -17.39 16.14 5.77
CA PHE A 164 -16.85 16.70 4.52
C PHE A 164 -17.21 18.19 4.37
N LEU A 165 -18.50 18.53 4.54
CA LEU A 165 -18.98 19.90 4.40
C LEU A 165 -18.42 20.80 5.51
N ALA A 166 -18.32 20.31 6.75
CA ALA A 166 -17.68 21.03 7.84
C ALA A 166 -16.21 21.37 7.52
N ASN A 167 -15.44 20.41 7.00
CA ASN A 167 -14.06 20.65 6.56
C ASN A 167 -14.00 21.65 5.39
N PHE A 168 -14.89 21.53 4.41
CA PHE A 168 -14.99 22.45 3.28
C PHE A 168 -15.22 23.91 3.71
N PHE A 169 -16.10 24.14 4.70
CA PHE A 169 -16.34 25.47 5.27
C PHE A 169 -15.15 25.96 6.10
N ALA A 170 -14.56 25.09 6.91
CA ALA A 170 -13.39 25.42 7.73
C ALA A 170 -12.18 25.86 6.87
N GLN A 171 -11.92 25.18 5.75
CA GLN A 171 -10.86 25.56 4.79
C GLN A 171 -11.07 26.94 4.16
N ARG A 172 -12.31 27.46 4.18
CA ARG A 172 -12.66 28.82 3.72
C ARG A 172 -12.70 29.84 4.85
N GLY A 173 -12.31 29.46 6.06
CA GLY A 173 -12.37 30.31 7.25
C GLY A 173 -13.80 30.53 7.77
N ILE A 174 -14.76 29.71 7.36
CA ILE A 174 -16.15 29.80 7.81
C ILE A 174 -16.36 28.84 8.99
N SER A 175 -16.68 29.39 10.16
CA SER A 175 -17.11 28.59 11.31
C SER A 175 -18.63 28.38 11.27
N LEU A 176 -19.06 27.13 11.40
CA LEU A 176 -20.47 26.77 11.35
C LEU A 176 -21.24 27.14 12.63
N GLY A 177 -20.63 26.96 13.81
CA GLY A 177 -21.32 27.14 15.10
C GLY A 177 -22.68 26.43 15.11
N ASP A 178 -23.72 27.14 15.53
CA ASP A 178 -25.11 26.63 15.60
C ASP A 178 -25.68 26.23 14.23
N ARG A 179 -25.12 26.72 13.11
CA ARG A 179 -25.55 26.33 11.75
C ARG A 179 -25.21 24.89 11.40
N ARG A 180 -24.40 24.21 12.23
CA ARG A 180 -24.10 22.78 12.06
C ARG A 180 -25.38 21.93 12.10
N THR A 181 -26.29 22.21 13.03
CA THR A 181 -27.58 21.50 13.10
C THR A 181 -28.44 21.77 11.87
N THR A 182 -28.41 23.01 11.34
CA THR A 182 -29.10 23.34 10.08
C THR A 182 -28.53 22.54 8.90
N LEU A 183 -27.21 22.36 8.85
CA LEU A 183 -26.55 21.56 7.83
C LEU A 183 -26.94 20.09 7.91
N GLU A 184 -26.98 19.51 9.11
CA GLU A 184 -27.40 18.13 9.34
C GLU A 184 -28.85 17.89 8.87
N VAL A 185 -29.78 18.78 9.25
CA VAL A 185 -31.17 18.72 8.77
C VAL A 185 -31.25 18.88 7.24
N ALA A 186 -30.44 19.77 6.65
CA ALA A 186 -30.42 19.95 5.20
C ALA A 186 -29.94 18.68 4.47
N ILE A 187 -28.96 17.98 5.02
CA ILE A 187 -28.47 16.70 4.49
C ILE A 187 -29.58 15.64 4.55
N GLU A 188 -30.26 15.48 5.69
CA GLU A 188 -31.38 14.54 5.84
C GLU A 188 -32.50 14.81 4.85
N VAL A 189 -32.87 16.09 4.68
CA VAL A 189 -33.90 16.51 3.73
C VAL A 189 -33.46 16.24 2.28
N ALA A 190 -32.17 16.43 1.96
CA ALA A 190 -31.65 16.14 0.62
C ALA A 190 -31.78 14.64 0.26
N TYR A 191 -31.39 13.73 1.17
CA TYR A 191 -31.56 12.29 0.95
C TYR A 191 -33.04 11.90 0.84
N ARG A 192 -33.89 12.44 1.71
CA ARG A 192 -35.34 12.19 1.66
C ARG A 192 -35.96 12.62 0.34
N ASN A 193 -35.58 13.80 -0.16
CA ASN A 193 -36.07 14.33 -1.44
C ASN A 193 -35.57 13.50 -2.63
N ALA A 194 -34.42 12.86 -2.51
CA ALA A 194 -33.90 11.91 -3.49
C ALA A 194 -34.55 10.52 -3.40
N GLY A 195 -35.43 10.28 -2.43
CA GLY A 195 -36.06 8.97 -2.21
C GLY A 195 -35.13 7.93 -1.56
N ILE A 196 -33.98 8.36 -1.04
CA ILE A 196 -33.00 7.50 -0.39
C ILE A 196 -33.40 7.32 1.08
N THR A 197 -33.50 6.07 1.51
CA THR A 197 -33.98 5.69 2.84
C THR A 197 -33.04 4.69 3.52
N GLU A 198 -33.40 4.21 4.71
CA GLU A 198 -32.69 3.12 5.39
C GLU A 198 -32.73 1.79 4.61
N ASP A 199 -33.69 1.64 3.69
CA ASP A 199 -33.71 0.51 2.77
C ASP A 199 -32.55 0.66 1.77
N VAL A 200 -31.58 -0.25 1.87
CA VAL A 200 -30.39 -0.31 1.01
C VAL A 200 -30.73 -0.44 -0.47
N THR A 201 -31.91 -0.94 -0.82
CA THR A 201 -32.36 -1.03 -2.23
C THR A 201 -32.64 0.34 -2.84
N THR A 202 -32.72 1.39 -2.03
CA THR A 202 -32.89 2.79 -2.50
C THR A 202 -31.55 3.51 -2.74
N HIS A 203 -30.42 2.82 -2.54
CA HIS A 203 -29.08 3.37 -2.76
C HIS A 203 -28.68 2.95 -4.18
N ASP A 204 -28.79 3.87 -5.14
CA ASP A 204 -28.42 3.68 -6.56
C ASP A 204 -27.33 4.68 -6.98
#